data_AF-A0A183PDR7-F1
#
_entry.id   AF-A0A183PDR7-F1
#
_cell.length_a   1.000
_cell.length_b   1.000
_cell.length_c   1.000
_cell.angle_alpha   90.00
_cell.angle_beta   90.00
_cell.angle_gamma   90.00
#
_symmetry.space_group_name_H-M   'P 1'
#
loop_
_entity.id
_entity.type
_entity.pdbx_description
1 polymer ?
#
loop_
_entity_poly.entity_id
_entity_poly.type
_entity_poly.pdbx_seq_one_letter_code
_entity_poly.pdbx_strand_id
1 'polypeptide(L)' 'MQRRVYKMDKMQKAEERIKSNPWDIEAWSVLLRDAQSKKIDDAREVFERIVTQFPVAGQYWKIYINQEVT' A
#
# COMPACT_ATOMS: atom_id res chain seq x y z
N MET A 1 -18.05 5.33 -14.54
CA MET A 1 -18.14 4.02 -13.83
C MET A 1 -16.96 3.09 -14.10
N GLN A 2 -16.38 3.03 -15.31
CA GLN A 2 -15.30 2.09 -15.65
C GLN A 2 -13.98 2.21 -14.82
N ARG A 3 -13.58 3.43 -14.40
CA ARG A 3 -12.32 3.63 -13.65
C ARG A 3 -12.29 2.96 -12.27
N ARG A 4 -13.44 2.85 -11.59
CA ARG A 4 -13.53 2.31 -10.23
C ARG A 4 -13.34 0.79 -10.22
N VAL A 5 -13.92 0.10 -11.20
CA VAL A 5 -13.81 -1.35 -11.38
C VAL A 5 -12.37 -1.75 -11.73
N TYR A 6 -11.73 -0.99 -12.63
CA TYR A 6 -10.33 -1.23 -12.99
C TYR A 6 -9.36 -1.05 -11.81
N LYS A 7 -9.64 -0.08 -10.93
CA LYS A 7 -8.85 0.14 -9.71
C LYS A 7 -9.01 -1.05 -8.74
N MET A 8 -10.22 -1.58 -8.57
CA MET A 8 -10.46 -2.75 -7.70
C MET A 8 -9.75 -4.00 -8.22
N ASP A 9 -9.83 -4.28 -9.53
CA ASP A 9 -9.18 -5.46 -10.15
C ASP A 9 -7.65 -5.43 -9.97
N LYS A 10 -7.02 -4.25 -10.10
CA LYS A 10 -5.58 -4.08 -9.84
C LYS A 10 -5.20 -4.34 -8.39
N MET A 11 -6.01 -3.89 -7.45
CA MET A 11 -5.75 -4.06 -6.02
C MET A 11 -5.85 -5.54 -5.63
N GLN A 12 -6.88 -6.24 -6.12
CA GLN A 12 -7.05 -7.67 -5.87
C GLN A 12 -5.87 -8.49 -6.41
N LYS A 13 -5.42 -8.20 -7.64
CA LYS A 13 -4.24 -8.85 -8.23
C LYS A 13 -2.96 -8.54 -7.46
N ALA A 14 -2.79 -7.31 -6.97
CA ALA A 14 -1.64 -6.96 -6.14
C ALA A 14 -1.67 -7.72 -4.81
N GLU A 15 -2.83 -7.86 -4.18
CA GLU A 15 -3.00 -8.63 -2.94
C GLU A 15 -2.65 -10.12 -3.14
N GLU A 16 -3.09 -10.71 -4.26
CA GLU A 16 -2.75 -12.08 -4.63
C GLU A 16 -1.25 -12.26 -4.88
N ARG A 17 -0.62 -11.31 -5.59
CA ARG A 17 0.83 -11.29 -5.80
C ARG A 17 1.59 -11.21 -4.48
N ILE A 18 1.13 -10.41 -3.51
CA ILE A 18 1.74 -10.32 -2.18
C ILE A 18 1.57 -11.61 -1.38
N LYS A 19 0.40 -12.26 -1.47
CA LYS A 19 0.19 -13.57 -0.83
C LYS A 19 1.09 -14.66 -1.42
N SER A 20 1.30 -14.64 -2.73
CA SER A 20 2.19 -15.58 -3.43
C SER A 20 3.67 -15.25 -3.20
N ASN A 21 4.02 -13.97 -3.22
CA ASN A 21 5.36 -13.44 -3.02
C ASN A 21 5.32 -12.18 -2.13
N PRO A 22 5.54 -12.33 -0.81
CA PRO A 22 5.55 -11.20 0.13
C PRO A 22 6.62 -10.15 -0.14
N TRP A 23 7.63 -10.46 -0.97
CA TRP A 23 8.71 -9.53 -1.32
C TRP A 23 8.48 -8.82 -2.67
N ASP A 24 7.29 -8.92 -3.26
CA ASP A 24 6.94 -8.26 -4.51
C ASP A 24 6.74 -6.74 -4.33
N ILE A 25 7.83 -6.00 -4.46
CA ILE A 25 7.87 -4.54 -4.29
C ILE A 25 6.87 -3.82 -5.23
N GLU A 26 6.64 -4.34 -6.43
CA GLU A 26 5.70 -3.73 -7.37
C GLU A 26 4.26 -3.81 -6.85
N ALA A 27 3.87 -4.98 -6.34
CA ALA A 27 2.55 -5.20 -5.77
C ALA A 27 2.33 -4.33 -4.52
N TRP A 28 3.32 -4.25 -3.63
CA TRP A 28 3.27 -3.33 -2.49
C TRP A 28 3.19 -1.86 -2.91
N SER A 29 3.84 -1.48 -4.01
CA SER A 29 3.76 -0.12 -4.55
C SER A 29 2.37 0.25 -5.07
N VAL A 30 1.54 -0.73 -5.45
CA VAL A 30 0.13 -0.49 -5.81
C VAL A 30 -0.69 -0.17 -4.57
N LEU A 31 -0.56 -0.97 -3.50
CA LEU A 31 -1.22 -0.74 -2.21
C LEU A 31 -0.81 0.60 -1.60
N LEU A 32 0.49 0.93 -1.63
CA LEU A 32 1.03 2.17 -1.10
C LEU A 32 0.44 3.42 -1.80
N ARG A 33 0.23 3.35 -3.12
CA ARG A 33 -0.39 4.45 -3.89
C ARG A 33 -1.87 4.62 -3.56
N ASP A 34 -2.57 3.51 -3.33
CA ASP A 34 -3.96 3.57 -2.90
C ASP A 34 -4.08 4.12 -1.48
N ALA A 35 -3.22 3.68 -0.55
CA ALA A 35 -3.16 4.17 0.82
C ALA A 35 -2.91 5.69 0.88
N GLN A 36 -1.95 6.20 0.10
CA GLN A 36 -1.71 7.66 -0.01
C GLN A 36 -2.90 8.45 -0.57
N SER A 37 -3.83 7.81 -1.28
CA SER A 37 -5.03 8.47 -1.81
C SER A 37 -6.19 8.52 -0.80
N LYS A 38 -6.05 7.90 0.37
CA LYS A 38 -7.05 7.83 1.44
C LYS A 38 -6.62 8.67 2.64
N LYS A 39 -7.56 8.90 3.56
CA LYS A 39 -7.24 9.48 4.87
C LYS A 39 -6.42 8.50 5.67
N ILE A 40 -5.61 9.02 6.59
CA ILE A 40 -4.71 8.20 7.40
C ILE A 40 -5.45 7.14 8.21
N ASP A 41 -6.65 7.43 8.72
CA ASP A 41 -7.49 6.47 9.46
C ASP A 41 -7.78 5.19 8.66
N ASP A 42 -8.05 5.32 7.35
CA ASP A 42 -8.34 4.19 6.46
C ASP A 42 -7.07 3.56 5.86
N ALA A 43 -5.96 4.30 5.85
CA ALA A 43 -4.71 3.91 5.22
C ALA A 43 -3.73 3.25 6.21
N ARG A 44 -3.91 3.49 7.51
CA ARG A 44 -3.01 3.05 8.59
C ARG A 44 -2.69 1.57 8.52
N GLU A 45 -3.72 0.72 8.39
CA GLU A 45 -3.55 -0.73 8.31
C GLU A 45 -2.62 -1.14 7.15
N VAL A 46 -2.73 -0.47 6.00
CA VAL A 46 -1.90 -0.76 4.83
C VAL A 46 -0.46 -0.31 5.08
N PHE A 47 -0.26 0.87 5.66
CA PHE A 47 1.08 1.35 6.02
C PHE A 47 1.76 0.45 7.04
N GLU A 48 1.06 0.05 8.10
CA GLU A 48 1.56 -0.88 9.13
C GLU A 48 2.01 -2.20 8.51
N ARG A 49 1.21 -2.76 7.58
CA ARG A 49 1.60 -3.97 6.84
C ARG A 49 2.88 -3.78 6.02
N ILE A 50 3.03 -2.64 5.34
CA ILE A 50 4.22 -2.34 4.52
C ILE A 50 5.47 -2.19 5.38
N VAL A 51 5.41 -1.41 6.46
CA VAL A 51 6.57 -1.17 7.33
C VAL A 51 6.94 -2.42 8.14
N THR A 52 5.96 -3.28 8.45
CA THR A 52 6.22 -4.59 9.07
C THR A 52 6.92 -5.53 8.08
N GLN A 53 6.53 -5.53 6.80
CA GLN A 53 7.18 -6.35 5.77
C GLN A 53 8.58 -5.84 5.41
N PHE A 54 8.76 -4.52 5.37
CA PHE A 54 10.01 -3.87 4.99
C PHE A 54 10.52 -2.92 6.09
N PRO A 55 10.92 -3.44 7.26
CA PRO A 55 11.29 -2.61 8.41
C PRO A 55 12.53 -1.76 8.15
N VAL A 56 13.44 -2.23 7.30
CA VAL A 56 14.68 -1.52 6.92
C VAL A 56 14.50 -0.52 5.78
N ALA A 57 13.35 -0.52 5.10
CA ALA A 57 13.08 0.39 4.00
C ALA A 57 12.62 1.75 4.53
N GLY A 58 13.58 2.61 4.90
CA GLY A 58 13.32 3.95 5.44
C GLY A 58 12.42 4.83 4.56
N GLN A 59 12.37 4.57 3.26
CA GLN A 59 11.45 5.25 2.33
C GLN A 59 9.98 5.05 2.71
N TYR A 60 9.56 3.84 3.10
CA TYR A 60 8.16 3.59 3.46
C TYR A 60 7.79 4.23 4.79
N TRP A 61 8.70 4.18 5.78
CA TRP A 61 8.55 4.91 7.03
C TRP A 61 8.37 6.41 6.81
N LYS A 62 9.19 7.02 5.94
CA LYS A 62 9.07 8.44 5.63
C LYS A 62 7.69 8.78 5.04
N ILE A 63 7.17 7.96 4.12
CA ILE A 63 5.85 8.20 3.52
C ILE A 63 4.75 8.07 4.58
N TYR A 64 4.83 7.04 5.43
CA TYR A 64 3.85 6.83 6.49
C TYR A 64 3.82 8.00 7.49
N ILE A 65 5.00 8.40 8.01
CA ILE A 65 5.12 9.54 8.93
C ILE A 65 4.61 10.83 8.28
N ASN A 66 4.96 11.08 7.01
CA ASN A 66 4.46 12.26 6.30
C ASN A 66 2.93 12.28 6.21
N GLN A 67 2.30 11.12 5.98
CA GLN A 67 0.85 11.01 5.92
C GLN A 67 0.18 11.22 7.28
N GLU A 68 0.82 10.81 8.38
CA GLU A 68 0.34 11.03 9.75
C GLU A 68 0.40 12.51 10.18
N VAL A 69 1.35 13.28 9.63
CA VAL A 69 1.58 14.69 9.98
C VAL A 69 0.80 15.66 9.07
N THR A 70 0.26 15.19 7.94
CA THR A 70 -0.50 15.99 6.97
C THR A 70 -1.99 16.02 7.30
#